data_AF-A0A849EQY3-F1
#
_entry.id   AF-A0A849EQY3-F1
#
_cell.length_a   1.000
_cell.length_b   1.000
_cell.length_c   1.000
_cell.angle_alpha   90.00
_cell.angle_beta   90.00
_cell.angle_gamma   90.00
#
_symmetry.space_group_name_H-M   'P 1'
#
loop_
_entity.id
_entity.type
_entity.pdbx_description
1 polymer ?
#
loop_
_entity_poly.entity_id
_entity_poly.type
_entity_poly.pdbx_seq_one_letter_code
_entity_poly.pdbx_strand_id
1 'polypeptide(L)'
;MTRKKRFWKFSPRANQSIAKCVFGIAFAILFVFNCYYFFLRRQASPADYISNMLTQPADLIIQQPFYQDMVEEYLLFNLKRPSDNHIVFAGDSITQRFNTEEFFNHDHILNRGIFSDTTVGLLNRIDVNINNIQVEKLFLLIGYNDLKHRGDEAIIRNILSIVNRSKAKTTYVQSLLPVGLNHKNLNARIDLINTILCEKASEYNYVFIDLNFHLKDSRGVMNPKFTRDGIHLNFAGNLLWYTTIKDFI
;
A
#
# COMPACT_ATOMS: atom_id res chain seq x y z
N MET A 1 31.76 26.20 83.47
CA MET A 1 32.00 27.14 82.34
C MET A 1 31.80 26.39 81.01
N THR A 2 31.04 26.98 80.10
CA THR A 2 30.25 26.36 79.04
C THR A 2 31.04 26.01 77.75
N ARG A 3 30.89 24.76 77.27
CA ARG A 3 31.35 24.31 75.94
C ARG A 3 30.43 24.89 74.85
N LYS A 4 30.96 25.78 74.00
CA LYS A 4 30.28 26.26 72.78
C LYS A 4 30.26 25.14 71.72
N LYS A 5 29.06 24.71 71.32
CA LYS A 5 28.86 23.81 70.16
C LYS A 5 29.15 24.56 68.87
N ARG A 6 30.03 24.02 68.03
CA ARG A 6 30.39 24.56 66.70
C ARG A 6 29.38 23.99 65.69
N PHE A 7 28.42 24.81 65.26
CA PHE A 7 27.49 24.45 64.19
C PHE A 7 28.17 24.67 62.84
N TRP A 8 28.28 23.60 62.05
CA TRP A 8 28.67 23.67 60.64
C TRP A 8 27.55 24.36 59.86
N LYS A 9 27.73 25.63 59.47
CA LYS A 9 26.84 26.31 58.52
C LYS A 9 27.30 25.96 57.10
N PHE A 10 26.52 25.14 56.39
CA PHE A 10 26.71 24.89 54.96
C PHE A 10 26.56 26.20 54.16
N SER A 11 27.40 26.39 53.15
CA SER A 11 27.41 27.64 52.36
C SER A 11 26.16 27.75 51.47
N PRO A 12 25.58 28.95 51.27
CA PRO A 12 24.37 29.14 50.47
C PRO A 12 24.48 28.64 49.02
N ARG A 13 25.70 28.62 48.45
CA ARG A 13 25.96 28.15 47.08
C ARG A 13 25.82 26.63 46.93
N ALA A 14 26.20 25.85 47.94
CA ALA A 14 26.04 24.39 47.92
C ALA A 14 24.56 23.99 47.96
N ASN A 15 23.75 24.67 48.78
CA ASN A 15 22.31 24.43 48.87
C ASN A 15 21.56 24.79 47.57
N GLN A 16 21.97 25.85 46.86
CA GLN A 16 21.38 26.20 45.56
C GLN A 16 21.73 25.16 44.47
N SER A 17 22.94 24.60 44.49
CA SER A 17 23.34 23.56 43.53
C SER A 17 22.59 22.25 43.76
N ILE A 18 22.42 21.85 45.03
CA ILE A 18 21.66 20.66 45.41
C ILE A 18 20.18 20.84 45.05
N ALA A 19 19.59 22.01 45.33
CA ALA A 19 18.22 22.31 44.96
C ALA A 19 17.99 22.22 43.44
N LYS A 20 18.87 22.81 42.62
CA LYS A 20 18.78 22.69 41.16
C LYS A 20 18.87 21.25 40.67
N CYS A 21 19.72 20.43 41.29
CA CYS A 21 19.86 19.02 40.95
C CYS A 21 18.59 18.23 41.31
N VAL A 22 18.03 18.46 42.50
CA VAL A 22 16.78 17.84 42.96
C VAL A 22 15.60 18.25 42.09
N PHE A 23 15.49 19.52 41.69
CA PHE A 23 14.47 19.99 40.75
C PHE A 23 14.62 19.36 39.37
N GLY A 24 15.85 19.24 38.86
CA GLY A 24 16.12 18.56 37.58
C GLY A 24 15.72 17.09 37.59
N ILE A 25 16.02 16.37 38.68
CA ILE A 25 15.64 14.97 38.85
C ILE A 25 14.12 14.82 38.97
N ALA A 26 13.47 15.67 39.78
CA ALA A 26 12.02 15.65 39.93
C ALA A 26 11.29 15.94 38.61
N PHE A 27 11.81 16.89 37.82
CA PHE A 27 11.28 17.19 36.49
C PHE A 27 11.45 16.00 35.53
N ALA A 28 12.62 15.36 35.52
CA ALA A 28 12.87 14.18 34.69
C ALA A 28 11.94 13.01 35.06
N ILE A 29 11.74 12.76 36.36
CA ILE A 29 10.81 11.74 36.86
C ILE A 29 9.38 12.06 36.42
N LEU A 30 8.93 13.30 36.60
CA LEU A 30 7.60 13.73 36.17
C LEU A 30 7.44 13.61 34.66
N PHE A 31 8.46 13.95 33.87
CA PHE A 31 8.44 13.83 32.43
C PHE A 31 8.32 12.37 31.99
N VAL A 32 9.17 11.48 32.53
CA VAL A 32 9.11 10.04 32.24
C VAL A 32 7.76 9.45 32.67
N PHE A 33 7.27 9.83 33.85
CA PHE A 33 5.96 9.39 34.35
C PHE A 33 4.82 9.88 33.44
N ASN A 34 4.85 11.13 33.00
CA ASN A 34 3.85 11.67 32.07
C ASN A 34 3.92 11.01 30.69
N CYS A 35 5.12 10.76 30.15
CA CYS A 35 5.29 10.01 28.91
C CYS A 35 4.75 8.58 29.06
N TYR A 36 5.12 7.87 30.12
CA TYR A 36 4.64 6.53 30.41
C TYR A 36 3.10 6.49 30.55
N TYR A 37 2.53 7.44 31.29
CA TYR A 37 1.08 7.54 31.48
C TYR A 37 0.35 7.91 30.18
N PHE A 38 0.93 8.77 29.35
CA PHE A 38 0.41 9.13 28.02
C PHE A 38 0.28 7.90 27.12
N PHE A 39 1.30 7.04 27.08
CA PHE A 39 1.30 5.82 26.27
C PHE A 39 0.39 4.72 26.85
N LEU A 40 0.43 4.50 28.17
CA LEU A 40 -0.46 3.55 28.84
C LEU A 40 -1.94 3.85 28.60
N ARG A 41 -2.35 5.12 28.74
CA ARG A 41 -3.75 5.52 28.58
C ARG A 41 -4.27 5.29 27.16
N ARG A 42 -3.38 5.28 26.16
CA ARG A 42 -3.72 5.12 24.74
C ARG A 42 -3.54 3.69 24.23
N GLN A 43 -3.11 2.75 25.08
CA GLN A 43 -2.76 1.38 24.68
C GLN A 43 -1.82 1.34 23.47
N ALA A 44 -0.90 2.32 23.37
CA ALA A 44 0.01 2.45 22.23
C ALA A 44 1.44 2.55 22.73
N SER A 45 2.37 1.86 22.09
CA SER A 45 3.79 1.99 22.38
C SER A 45 4.37 3.25 21.71
N PRO A 46 5.52 3.76 22.20
CA PRO A 46 6.28 4.79 21.48
C PRO A 46 6.65 4.37 20.05
N ALA A 47 6.87 3.07 19.82
CA ALA A 47 7.13 2.52 18.49
C ALA A 47 5.89 2.61 17.59
N ASP A 48 4.69 2.32 18.11
CA ASP A 48 3.43 2.47 17.38
C ASP A 48 3.18 3.94 17.01
N TYR A 49 3.53 4.87 17.90
CA TYR A 49 3.39 6.30 17.63
C TYR A 49 4.36 6.79 16.54
N ILE A 50 5.62 6.36 16.59
CA ILE A 50 6.62 6.68 15.55
C ILE A 50 6.23 6.03 14.22
N SER A 51 5.77 4.76 14.24
CA SER A 51 5.24 4.07 13.07
C SER A 51 4.07 4.84 12.46
N ASN A 52 3.11 5.28 13.29
CA ASN A 52 1.97 6.10 12.85
C ASN A 52 2.37 7.51 12.36
N MET A 53 3.50 8.04 12.81
CA MET A 53 4.05 9.32 12.34
C MET A 53 4.80 9.18 11.01
N LEU A 54 5.34 8.00 10.71
CA LEU A 54 6.08 7.68 9.50
C LEU A 54 5.21 7.02 8.41
N THR A 55 4.10 6.40 8.78
CA THR A 55 3.16 5.76 7.85
C THR A 55 2.31 6.83 7.15
N GLN A 56 2.27 6.77 5.83
CA GLN A 56 1.33 7.61 5.08
C GLN A 56 -0.09 7.10 5.34
N PRO A 57 -1.13 7.96 5.33
CA PRO A 57 -2.52 7.53 5.51
C PRO A 57 -2.94 6.38 4.56
N ALA A 58 -2.35 6.31 3.36
CA ALA A 58 -2.55 5.23 2.40
C ALA A 58 -1.99 3.87 2.84
N ASP A 59 -1.01 3.84 3.75
CA ASP A 59 -0.37 2.61 4.21
C ASP A 59 -1.10 2.01 5.42
N LEU A 60 -2.06 2.75 6.00
CA LEU A 60 -2.96 2.26 7.05
C LEU A 60 -3.86 1.12 6.57
N ILE A 61 -4.02 0.93 5.25
CA ILE A 61 -4.76 -0.22 4.69
C ILE A 61 -4.15 -1.54 5.16
N ILE A 62 -2.83 -1.60 5.32
CA ILE A 62 -2.12 -2.81 5.74
C ILE A 62 -2.52 -3.20 7.17
N GLN A 63 -2.93 -2.24 8.01
CA GLN A 63 -3.36 -2.51 9.38
C GLN A 63 -4.85 -2.90 9.46
N GLN A 64 -5.61 -2.82 8.36
CA GLN A 64 -7.03 -3.13 8.37
C GLN A 64 -7.25 -4.65 8.47
N PRO A 65 -8.17 -5.12 9.33
CA PRO A 65 -8.48 -6.55 9.46
C PRO A 65 -8.81 -7.20 8.12
N PHE A 66 -9.65 -6.57 7.31
CA PHE A 66 -10.01 -7.10 5.98
C PHE A 66 -8.78 -7.34 5.07
N TYR A 67 -7.80 -6.44 5.08
CA TYR A 67 -6.58 -6.62 4.29
C TYR A 67 -5.79 -7.83 4.79
N GLN A 68 -5.62 -7.96 6.11
CA GLN A 68 -4.90 -9.08 6.72
C GLN A 68 -5.59 -10.42 6.47
N ASP A 69 -6.92 -10.47 6.63
CA ASP A 69 -7.73 -11.66 6.35
C ASP A 69 -7.56 -12.10 4.89
N MET A 70 -7.63 -11.17 3.93
CA MET A 70 -7.42 -11.48 2.51
C MET A 70 -6.00 -11.96 2.21
N VAL A 71 -4.98 -11.37 2.85
CA VAL A 71 -3.58 -11.80 2.70
C VAL A 71 -3.41 -13.23 3.22
N GLU A 72 -3.98 -13.55 4.38
CA GLU A 72 -3.95 -14.90 4.94
C GLU A 72 -4.72 -15.89 4.07
N GLU A 73 -5.93 -15.53 3.64
CA GLU A 73 -6.77 -16.37 2.78
C GLU A 73 -6.06 -16.72 1.46
N TYR A 74 -5.45 -15.74 0.79
CA TYR A 74 -4.67 -16.00 -0.42
C TYR A 74 -3.43 -16.85 -0.19
N LEU A 75 -2.75 -16.70 0.95
CA LEU A 75 -1.66 -17.60 1.33
C LEU A 75 -2.18 -19.04 1.48
N LEU A 76 -3.26 -19.25 2.22
CA LEU A 76 -3.83 -20.58 2.47
C LEU A 76 -4.37 -21.22 1.19
N PHE A 77 -4.97 -20.45 0.29
CA PHE A 77 -5.39 -20.95 -1.02
C PHE A 77 -4.20 -21.32 -1.91
N ASN A 78 -3.14 -20.51 -1.93
CA ASN A 78 -1.91 -20.82 -2.68
C ASN A 78 -1.32 -22.16 -2.23
N LEU A 79 -1.27 -22.43 -0.92
CA LEU A 79 -0.75 -23.70 -0.36
C LEU A 79 -1.56 -24.94 -0.76
N LYS A 80 -2.81 -24.76 -1.21
CA LYS A 80 -3.68 -25.86 -1.66
C LYS A 80 -3.60 -26.11 -3.17
N ARG A 81 -2.87 -25.28 -3.94
CA ARG A 81 -2.80 -25.41 -5.39
C ARG A 81 -1.69 -26.40 -5.78
N PRO A 82 -2.00 -27.49 -6.49
CA PRO A 82 -1.02 -28.52 -6.85
C PRO A 82 -0.27 -28.24 -8.16
N SER A 83 -0.52 -27.08 -8.79
CA SER A 83 -0.07 -26.77 -10.16
C SER A 83 1.10 -25.79 -10.17
N ASP A 84 1.92 -25.93 -11.20
CA ASP A 84 3.17 -25.19 -11.36
C ASP A 84 3.10 -24.04 -12.40
N ASN A 85 1.93 -23.80 -13.03
CA ASN A 85 1.80 -22.81 -14.11
C ASN A 85 0.62 -21.85 -13.87
N HIS A 86 0.66 -21.07 -12.80
CA HIS A 86 -0.44 -20.15 -12.48
C HIS A 86 -0.38 -18.84 -13.26
N ILE A 87 -1.54 -18.32 -13.62
CA ILE A 87 -1.71 -16.95 -14.11
C ILE A 87 -2.32 -16.13 -12.98
N VAL A 88 -1.64 -15.09 -12.52
CA VAL A 88 -2.07 -14.30 -11.36
C VAL A 88 -2.49 -12.91 -11.82
N PHE A 89 -3.70 -12.51 -11.44
CA PHE A 89 -4.15 -11.12 -11.52
C PHE A 89 -3.94 -10.46 -10.16
N ALA A 90 -3.07 -9.45 -10.08
CA ALA A 90 -2.75 -8.75 -8.85
C ALA A 90 -3.12 -7.27 -8.93
N GLY A 91 -3.74 -6.76 -7.87
CA GLY A 91 -4.17 -5.37 -7.84
C GLY A 91 -5.07 -5.02 -6.66
N ASP A 92 -5.90 -4.01 -6.88
CA ASP A 92 -6.82 -3.46 -5.89
C ASP A 92 -8.28 -3.98 -6.09
N SER A 93 -9.27 -3.16 -5.71
CA SER A 93 -10.69 -3.44 -5.86
C SER A 93 -11.14 -3.64 -7.31
N ILE A 94 -10.46 -3.03 -8.29
CA ILE A 94 -10.76 -3.22 -9.71
C ILE A 94 -10.43 -4.66 -10.10
N THR A 95 -9.25 -5.12 -9.70
CA THR A 95 -8.81 -6.51 -9.91
C THR A 95 -9.69 -7.48 -9.15
N GLN A 96 -9.96 -7.22 -7.86
CA GLN A 96 -10.78 -8.12 -7.03
C GLN A 96 -12.18 -8.36 -7.60
N ARG A 97 -12.77 -7.36 -8.26
CA ARG A 97 -14.11 -7.45 -8.87
C ARG A 97 -14.11 -8.06 -10.27
N PHE A 98 -12.94 -8.31 -10.86
CA PHE A 98 -12.86 -8.96 -12.15
C PHE A 98 -13.10 -10.46 -11.99
N ASN A 99 -14.25 -10.92 -12.48
CA ASN A 99 -14.67 -12.32 -12.36
C ASN A 99 -13.89 -13.21 -13.34
N THR A 100 -12.63 -13.48 -13.02
CA THR A 100 -11.73 -14.28 -13.85
C THR A 100 -12.25 -15.69 -14.11
N GLU A 101 -12.98 -16.27 -13.15
CA GLU A 101 -13.53 -17.63 -13.29
C GLU A 101 -14.53 -17.68 -14.45
N GLU A 102 -15.52 -16.78 -14.48
CA GLU A 102 -16.54 -16.73 -15.54
C GLU A 102 -15.98 -16.28 -16.90
N PHE A 103 -14.96 -15.40 -16.92
CA PHE A 103 -14.42 -14.90 -18.19
C PHE A 103 -13.50 -15.89 -18.89
N PHE A 104 -12.74 -16.68 -18.15
CA PHE A 104 -11.70 -17.54 -18.73
C PHE A 104 -11.98 -19.03 -18.60
N ASN A 105 -12.86 -19.44 -17.68
CA ASN A 105 -13.16 -20.85 -17.43
C ASN A 105 -11.89 -21.70 -17.31
N HIS A 106 -10.92 -21.22 -16.51
CA HIS A 106 -9.56 -21.75 -16.47
C HIS A 106 -9.05 -21.93 -15.03
N ASP A 107 -8.80 -23.18 -14.64
CA ASP A 107 -8.50 -23.56 -13.23
C ASP A 107 -7.19 -23.00 -12.67
N HIS A 108 -6.30 -22.52 -13.55
CA HIS A 108 -4.98 -21.99 -13.17
C HIS A 108 -4.93 -20.45 -13.04
N ILE A 109 -6.04 -19.73 -13.29
CA ILE A 109 -6.11 -18.28 -13.13
C ILE A 109 -6.51 -17.94 -11.69
N LEU A 110 -5.70 -17.10 -11.05
CA LEU A 110 -5.84 -16.73 -9.65
C LEU A 110 -6.03 -15.21 -9.54
N ASN A 111 -7.17 -14.80 -8.98
CA ASN A 111 -7.39 -13.41 -8.62
C ASN A 111 -6.80 -13.11 -7.23
N ARG A 112 -5.85 -12.17 -7.17
CA ARG A 112 -5.17 -11.71 -5.95
C ARG A 112 -5.37 -10.21 -5.73
N GLY A 113 -6.51 -9.68 -6.18
CA GLY A 113 -6.94 -8.31 -5.90
C GLY A 113 -7.41 -8.14 -4.44
N ILE A 114 -7.12 -7.00 -3.81
CA ILE A 114 -7.64 -6.67 -2.47
C ILE A 114 -8.28 -5.27 -2.49
N PHE A 115 -9.47 -5.14 -1.93
CA PHE A 115 -10.17 -3.85 -1.88
C PHE A 115 -9.31 -2.75 -1.22
N SER A 116 -9.28 -1.57 -1.84
CA SER A 116 -8.50 -0.40 -1.40
C SER A 116 -6.97 -0.61 -1.34
N ASP A 117 -6.44 -1.71 -1.88
CA ASP A 117 -5.00 -1.96 -1.85
C ASP A 117 -4.23 -0.87 -2.60
N THR A 118 -2.99 -0.65 -2.17
CA THR A 118 -2.08 0.37 -2.71
C THR A 118 -0.83 -0.31 -3.25
N THR A 119 0.02 0.45 -3.93
CA THR A 119 1.33 -0.06 -4.36
C THR A 119 2.19 -0.56 -3.20
N VAL A 120 2.09 0.07 -2.01
CA VAL A 120 2.82 -0.36 -0.81
C VAL A 120 2.19 -1.60 -0.18
N GLY A 121 0.86 -1.68 -0.12
CA GLY A 121 0.19 -2.89 0.35
C GLY A 121 0.55 -4.11 -0.50
N LEU A 122 0.43 -3.99 -1.83
CA LEU A 122 0.83 -5.07 -2.73
C LEU A 122 2.31 -5.47 -2.58
N LEU A 123 3.24 -4.51 -2.40
CA LEU A 123 4.65 -4.80 -2.08
C LEU A 123 4.81 -5.56 -0.76
N ASN A 124 3.99 -5.27 0.24
CA ASN A 124 4.05 -5.95 1.54
C ASN A 124 3.62 -7.42 1.44
N ARG A 125 2.70 -7.75 0.54
CA ARG A 125 2.14 -9.11 0.39
C ARG A 125 2.64 -9.91 -0.81
N ILE A 126 3.47 -9.34 -1.70
CA ILE A 126 3.91 -10.01 -2.93
C ILE A 126 4.53 -11.39 -2.67
N ASP A 127 5.33 -11.53 -1.61
CA ASP A 127 6.00 -12.81 -1.33
C ASP A 127 5.06 -13.90 -0.83
N VAL A 128 4.00 -13.52 -0.11
CA VAL A 128 3.07 -14.47 0.52
C VAL A 128 1.83 -14.76 -0.33
N ASN A 129 1.50 -13.88 -1.30
CA ASN A 129 0.31 -14.04 -2.15
C ASN A 129 0.63 -14.32 -3.61
N ILE A 130 1.87 -14.09 -4.07
CA ILE A 130 2.26 -14.23 -5.47
C ILE A 130 3.50 -15.12 -5.58
N ASN A 131 4.62 -14.76 -4.95
CA ASN A 131 5.90 -15.45 -5.16
C ASN A 131 6.06 -16.77 -4.37
N ASN A 132 5.06 -17.17 -3.57
CA ASN A 132 5.04 -18.45 -2.85
C ASN A 132 4.50 -19.61 -3.68
N ILE A 133 4.16 -19.37 -4.95
CA ILE A 133 3.75 -20.37 -5.95
C ILE A 133 4.50 -20.09 -7.26
N GLN A 134 4.48 -21.07 -8.18
CA GLN A 134 5.03 -20.85 -9.52
C GLN A 134 4.03 -20.09 -10.39
N VAL A 135 4.44 -18.90 -10.85
CA VAL A 135 3.62 -18.00 -11.65
C VAL A 135 4.18 -17.95 -13.07
N GLU A 136 3.40 -18.39 -14.04
CA GLU A 136 3.73 -18.26 -15.47
C GLU A 136 3.56 -16.80 -15.91
N LYS A 137 2.41 -16.20 -15.60
CA LYS A 137 2.04 -14.84 -16.02
C LYS A 137 1.49 -14.04 -14.86
N LEU A 138 1.98 -12.82 -14.68
CA LEU A 138 1.44 -11.84 -13.74
C LEU A 138 0.77 -10.70 -14.49
N PHE A 139 -0.52 -10.48 -14.29
CA PHE A 139 -1.25 -9.30 -14.74
C PHE A 139 -1.38 -8.32 -13.57
N LEU A 140 -0.68 -7.19 -13.65
CA LEU A 140 -0.59 -6.20 -12.59
C LEU A 140 -1.41 -4.95 -12.94
N LEU A 141 -2.40 -4.62 -12.11
CA LEU A 141 -3.17 -3.37 -12.18
C LEU A 141 -3.31 -2.78 -10.77
N ILE A 142 -2.48 -1.79 -10.43
CA ILE A 142 -2.42 -1.19 -9.10
C ILE A 142 -2.03 0.29 -9.19
N GLY A 143 -2.40 1.09 -8.19
CA GLY A 143 -1.93 2.47 -8.02
C GLY A 143 -3.02 3.53 -7.97
N TYR A 144 -4.28 3.18 -8.26
CA TYR A 144 -5.39 4.13 -8.18
C TYR A 144 -5.55 4.70 -6.75
N ASN A 145 -5.51 3.84 -5.73
CA ASN A 145 -5.70 4.25 -4.34
C ASN A 145 -4.53 5.09 -3.79
N ASP A 146 -3.35 5.03 -4.42
CA ASP A 146 -2.21 5.87 -4.11
C ASP A 146 -2.41 7.34 -4.55
N LEU A 147 -3.25 7.59 -5.56
CA LEU A 147 -3.39 8.91 -6.20
C LEU A 147 -3.85 10.04 -5.26
N LYS A 148 -4.43 9.71 -4.11
CA LYS A 148 -4.82 10.71 -3.12
C LYS A 148 -3.73 11.05 -2.09
N HIS A 149 -2.71 10.21 -1.98
CA HIS A 149 -1.82 10.21 -0.81
C HIS A 149 -0.33 10.11 -1.15
N ARG A 150 0.01 9.72 -2.37
CA ARG A 150 1.40 9.46 -2.82
C ARG A 150 1.66 10.22 -4.10
N GLY A 151 2.89 10.74 -4.29
CA GLY A 151 3.33 11.39 -5.53
C GLY A 151 3.64 10.40 -6.66
N ASP A 152 3.66 10.89 -7.90
CA ASP A 152 3.77 10.05 -9.12
C ASP A 152 5.01 9.18 -9.14
N GLU A 153 6.16 9.77 -8.87
CA GLU A 153 7.42 9.02 -8.87
C GLU A 153 7.41 7.88 -7.85
N ALA A 154 6.77 8.08 -6.69
CA ALA A 154 6.69 7.03 -5.68
C ALA A 154 5.76 5.89 -6.11
N ILE A 155 4.64 6.20 -6.77
CA ILE A 155 3.75 5.19 -7.37
C ILE A 155 4.52 4.38 -8.42
N ILE A 156 5.18 5.07 -9.35
CA ILE A 156 5.97 4.45 -10.43
C ILE A 156 7.08 3.58 -9.85
N ARG A 157 7.89 4.11 -8.92
CA ARG A 157 8.96 3.34 -8.25
C ARG A 157 8.42 2.09 -7.55
N ASN A 158 7.26 2.18 -6.89
CA ASN A 158 6.67 1.02 -6.22
C ASN A 158 6.19 -0.03 -7.23
N ILE A 159 5.53 0.37 -8.32
CA ILE A 159 5.11 -0.54 -9.40
C ILE A 159 6.33 -1.24 -10.01
N LEU A 160 7.39 -0.50 -10.33
CA LEU A 160 8.63 -1.06 -10.86
C LEU A 160 9.32 -1.99 -9.84
N SER A 161 9.20 -1.71 -8.54
CA SER A 161 9.69 -2.60 -7.48
C SER A 161 8.87 -3.89 -7.39
N ILE A 162 7.55 -3.83 -7.61
CA ILE A 162 6.68 -5.02 -7.70
C ILE A 162 7.12 -5.87 -8.89
N VAL A 163 7.33 -5.26 -10.07
CA VAL A 163 7.82 -5.96 -11.27
C VAL A 163 9.15 -6.65 -10.99
N ASN A 164 10.14 -5.94 -10.43
CA ASN A 164 11.46 -6.49 -10.14
C ASN A 164 11.45 -7.61 -9.09
N ARG A 165 10.54 -7.56 -8.11
CA ARG A 165 10.43 -8.58 -7.06
C ARG A 165 9.56 -9.77 -7.49
N SER A 166 8.78 -9.64 -8.56
CA SER A 166 7.95 -10.72 -9.08
C SER A 166 8.81 -11.88 -9.56
N LYS A 167 8.44 -13.10 -9.20
CA LYS A 167 9.05 -14.33 -9.71
C LYS A 167 8.32 -14.90 -10.93
N ALA A 168 7.37 -14.16 -11.48
CA ALA A 168 6.62 -14.59 -12.66
C ALA A 168 7.53 -14.69 -13.89
N LYS A 169 7.29 -15.67 -14.78
CA LYS A 169 8.05 -15.79 -16.03
C LYS A 169 7.77 -14.64 -16.99
N THR A 170 6.54 -14.14 -17.02
CA THR A 170 6.17 -12.96 -17.79
C THR A 170 5.29 -12.03 -16.95
N THR A 171 5.59 -10.74 -16.99
CA THR A 171 4.79 -9.72 -16.30
C THR A 171 4.13 -8.80 -17.32
N TYR A 172 2.83 -8.58 -17.14
CA TYR A 172 1.99 -7.65 -17.87
C TYR A 172 1.57 -6.52 -16.93
N VAL A 173 2.14 -5.33 -17.12
CA VAL A 173 1.73 -4.13 -16.39
C VAL A 173 0.61 -3.46 -17.17
N GLN A 174 -0.56 -3.34 -16.55
CA GLN A 174 -1.73 -2.74 -17.14
C GLN A 174 -1.81 -1.28 -16.73
N SER A 175 -2.13 -0.41 -17.70
CA SER A 175 -2.33 1.02 -17.45
C SER A 175 -3.33 1.25 -16.32
N LEU A 176 -3.08 2.21 -15.44
CA LEU A 176 -4.11 2.75 -14.54
C LEU A 176 -5.31 3.20 -15.37
N LEU A 177 -6.50 2.77 -14.97
CA LEU A 177 -7.74 3.08 -15.71
C LEU A 177 -8.06 4.59 -15.60
N PRO A 178 -8.70 5.19 -16.61
CA PRO A 178 -9.21 6.55 -16.48
C PRO A 178 -10.29 6.59 -15.40
N VAL A 179 -10.62 7.77 -14.92
CA VAL A 179 -11.75 7.99 -14.02
C VAL A 179 -12.81 8.88 -14.65
N GLY A 180 -14.04 8.75 -14.16
CA GLY A 180 -15.19 9.50 -14.61
C GLY A 180 -15.16 10.98 -14.21
N LEU A 181 -16.19 11.72 -14.61
CA LEU A 181 -16.26 13.19 -14.47
C LEU A 181 -16.02 13.70 -13.05
N ASN A 182 -16.50 12.98 -12.03
CA ASN A 182 -16.38 13.37 -10.61
C ASN A 182 -14.94 13.35 -10.10
N HIS A 183 -14.03 12.66 -10.79
CA HIS A 183 -12.62 12.50 -10.42
C HIS A 183 -11.68 12.96 -11.54
N LYS A 184 -12.20 13.68 -12.54
CA LYS A 184 -11.47 14.03 -13.78
C LYS A 184 -10.11 14.71 -13.56
N ASN A 185 -9.92 15.38 -12.42
CA ASN A 185 -8.67 16.01 -12.03
C ASN A 185 -7.52 15.00 -11.83
N LEU A 186 -7.82 13.72 -11.67
CA LEU A 186 -6.82 12.65 -11.57
C LEU A 186 -6.37 12.12 -12.95
N ASN A 187 -7.12 12.35 -14.04
CA ASN A 187 -6.79 11.73 -15.34
C ASN A 187 -5.46 12.22 -15.93
N ALA A 188 -5.13 13.51 -15.80
CA ALA A 188 -3.83 14.00 -16.28
C ALA A 188 -2.66 13.32 -15.56
N ARG A 189 -2.85 13.04 -14.26
CA ARG A 189 -1.89 12.35 -13.42
C ARG A 189 -1.77 10.86 -13.79
N ILE A 190 -2.90 10.21 -14.00
CA ILE A 190 -2.99 8.82 -14.50
C ILE A 190 -2.27 8.68 -15.84
N ASP A 191 -2.49 9.62 -16.77
CA ASP A 191 -1.91 9.59 -18.10
C ASP A 191 -0.38 9.76 -18.06
N LEU A 192 0.12 10.64 -17.19
CA LEU A 192 1.56 10.78 -16.95
C LEU A 192 2.19 9.48 -16.42
N ILE A 193 1.58 8.88 -15.39
CA ILE A 193 2.06 7.62 -14.82
C ILE A 193 2.07 6.52 -15.89
N ASN A 194 0.98 6.38 -16.65
CA ASN A 194 0.86 5.38 -17.71
C ASN A 194 1.90 5.56 -18.81
N THR A 195 2.18 6.80 -19.21
CA THR A 195 3.21 7.12 -20.21
C THR A 195 4.57 6.63 -19.73
N ILE A 196 4.95 6.97 -18.49
CA ILE A 196 6.25 6.56 -17.93
C ILE A 196 6.35 5.05 -17.76
N LEU A 197 5.26 4.37 -17.34
CA LEU A 197 5.25 2.91 -17.28
C LEU A 197 5.43 2.30 -18.69
N CYS A 198 4.72 2.80 -19.69
CA CYS A 198 4.91 2.34 -21.08
C CYS A 198 6.37 2.49 -21.54
N GLU A 199 7.01 3.64 -21.26
CA GLU A 199 8.41 3.91 -21.61
C GLU A 199 9.40 2.99 -20.87
N LYS A 200 9.09 2.58 -19.64
CA LYS A 200 9.94 1.73 -18.80
C LYS A 200 9.78 0.23 -19.06
N ALA A 201 8.83 -0.18 -19.91
CA ALA A 201 8.53 -1.59 -20.16
C ALA A 201 9.74 -2.41 -20.63
N SER A 202 10.51 -1.89 -21.58
CA SER A 202 11.71 -2.59 -22.10
C SER A 202 12.85 -2.66 -21.07
N GLU A 203 13.05 -1.58 -20.29
CA GLU A 203 14.11 -1.49 -19.27
C GLU A 203 13.89 -2.48 -18.12
N TYR A 204 12.63 -2.72 -17.75
CA TYR A 204 12.24 -3.59 -16.64
C TYR A 204 11.69 -4.96 -17.10
N ASN A 205 11.80 -5.27 -18.40
CA ASN A 205 11.39 -6.54 -19.00
C ASN A 205 9.95 -6.97 -18.68
N TYR A 206 8.99 -6.07 -18.91
CA TYR A 206 7.56 -6.39 -18.84
C TYR A 206 6.84 -5.93 -20.11
N VAL A 207 5.62 -6.45 -20.31
CA VAL A 207 4.73 -6.00 -21.39
C VAL A 207 3.74 -4.99 -20.83
N PHE A 208 3.66 -3.80 -21.43
CA PHE A 208 2.66 -2.81 -21.06
C PHE A 208 1.36 -3.03 -21.84
N ILE A 209 0.22 -3.05 -21.16
CA ILE A 209 -1.12 -3.17 -21.77
C ILE A 209 -1.90 -1.89 -21.49
N ASP A 210 -2.25 -1.17 -22.55
CA ASP A 210 -3.01 0.09 -22.45
C ASP A 210 -4.53 -0.14 -22.46
N LEU A 211 -5.09 -0.45 -21.28
CA LEU A 211 -6.54 -0.46 -21.08
C LEU A 211 -7.13 0.95 -21.03
N ASN A 212 -6.33 1.95 -20.65
CA ASN A 212 -6.77 3.31 -20.38
C ASN A 212 -7.34 3.95 -21.64
N PHE A 213 -6.62 3.83 -22.75
CA PHE A 213 -7.04 4.34 -24.05
C PHE A 213 -8.43 3.83 -24.45
N HIS A 214 -8.69 2.53 -24.29
CA HIS A 214 -9.94 1.90 -24.71
C HIS A 214 -11.15 2.26 -23.82
N LEU A 215 -10.91 2.72 -22.59
CA LEU A 215 -11.96 3.04 -21.61
C LEU A 215 -12.40 4.51 -21.62
N LYS A 216 -11.68 5.38 -22.33
CA LYS A 216 -11.98 6.81 -22.41
C LYS A 216 -13.12 7.13 -23.37
N ASP A 217 -13.86 8.20 -23.06
CA ASP A 217 -14.74 8.87 -24.02
C ASP A 217 -14.00 10.02 -24.74
N SER A 218 -14.72 10.76 -25.60
CA SER A 218 -14.16 11.89 -26.36
C SER A 218 -13.68 13.06 -25.50
N ARG A 219 -14.00 13.09 -24.21
CA ARG A 219 -13.56 14.10 -23.25
C ARG A 219 -12.32 13.65 -22.47
N GLY A 220 -11.81 12.44 -22.73
CA GLY A 220 -10.64 11.88 -22.05
C GLY A 220 -10.92 11.38 -20.63
N VAL A 221 -12.19 11.19 -20.25
CA VAL A 221 -12.60 10.60 -18.97
C VAL A 221 -13.15 9.20 -19.19
N MET A 222 -13.29 8.39 -18.13
CA MET A 222 -13.89 7.06 -18.25
C MET A 222 -15.31 7.16 -18.82
N ASN A 223 -15.54 6.44 -19.92
CA ASN A 223 -16.85 6.43 -20.59
C ASN A 223 -17.92 5.88 -19.62
N PRO A 224 -19.04 6.60 -19.39
CA PRO A 224 -20.12 6.14 -18.51
C PRO A 224 -20.72 4.78 -18.91
N LYS A 225 -20.55 4.33 -20.15
CA LYS A 225 -20.91 2.97 -20.56
C LYS A 225 -20.18 1.90 -19.75
N PHE A 226 -18.96 2.16 -19.30
CA PHE A 226 -18.08 1.17 -18.65
C PHE A 226 -18.08 1.26 -17.12
N THR A 227 -18.78 2.22 -16.51
CA THR A 227 -18.75 2.43 -15.06
C THR A 227 -20.08 2.98 -14.54
N ARG A 228 -20.33 2.79 -13.24
CA ARG A 228 -21.47 3.41 -12.54
C ARG A 228 -21.03 4.54 -11.61
N ASP A 229 -19.86 4.41 -11.00
CA ASP A 229 -19.33 5.34 -9.99
C ASP A 229 -18.18 6.20 -10.50
N GLY A 230 -17.70 5.96 -11.73
CA GLY A 230 -16.56 6.66 -12.31
C GLY A 230 -15.21 6.10 -11.92
N ILE A 231 -15.15 4.94 -11.26
CA ILE A 231 -13.91 4.29 -10.80
C ILE A 231 -13.90 2.82 -11.20
N HIS A 232 -14.93 2.08 -10.79
CA HIS A 232 -15.00 0.64 -10.98
C HIS A 232 -15.67 0.29 -12.30
N LEU A 233 -15.18 -0.76 -12.95
CA LEU A 233 -15.77 -1.28 -14.17
C LEU A 233 -17.10 -1.98 -13.87
N ASN A 234 -18.09 -1.73 -14.72
CA ASN A 234 -19.29 -2.55 -14.82
C ASN A 234 -19.02 -3.73 -15.77
N PHE A 235 -20.04 -4.56 -16.04
CA PHE A 235 -19.90 -5.70 -16.94
C PHE A 235 -19.35 -5.33 -18.34
N ALA A 236 -19.82 -4.24 -18.95
CA ALA A 236 -19.32 -3.82 -20.26
C ALA A 236 -17.85 -3.41 -20.20
N GLY A 237 -17.41 -2.78 -19.11
CA GLY A 237 -16.00 -2.47 -18.86
C GLY A 237 -15.15 -3.72 -18.66
N ASN A 238 -15.63 -4.68 -17.85
CA ASN A 238 -14.95 -5.96 -17.64
C ASN A 238 -14.87 -6.80 -18.92
N LEU A 239 -15.91 -6.77 -19.77
CA LEU A 239 -15.88 -7.42 -21.08
C LEU A 239 -14.81 -6.80 -21.98
N LEU A 240 -14.70 -5.47 -22.00
CA LEU A 240 -13.62 -4.79 -22.73
C LEU A 240 -12.25 -5.21 -22.21
N TRP A 241 -12.08 -5.22 -20.88
CA TRP A 241 -10.84 -5.68 -20.24
C TRP A 241 -10.49 -7.10 -20.69
N TYR A 242 -11.41 -8.06 -20.53
CA TYR A 242 -11.25 -9.43 -21.01
C TYR A 242 -10.84 -9.49 -22.49
N THR A 243 -11.57 -8.80 -23.38
CA THR A 243 -11.29 -8.84 -24.82
C THR A 243 -9.92 -8.27 -25.18
N THR A 244 -9.40 -7.35 -24.37
CA THR A 244 -8.08 -6.73 -24.59
C THR A 244 -6.95 -7.67 -24.19
N ILE A 245 -7.18 -8.53 -23.18
CA ILE A 245 -6.11 -9.36 -22.60
C ILE A 245 -6.18 -10.84 -22.94
N LYS A 246 -7.29 -11.34 -23.49
CA LYS A 246 -7.52 -12.78 -23.71
C LYS A 246 -6.43 -13.48 -24.53
N ASP A 247 -5.78 -12.78 -25.46
CA ASP A 247 -4.75 -13.35 -26.32
C ASP A 247 -3.38 -13.46 -25.61
N PHE A 248 -3.26 -12.87 -24.42
CA PHE A 248 -2.07 -12.99 -23.56
C PHE A 248 -2.21 -14.11 -22.51
N ILE A 249 -3.39 -14.69 -22.34
CA ILE A 249 -3.69 -15.73 -21.33
C ILE A 249 -3.08 -17.07 -21.72
#